data_AF-A0A2S3QF64-F1
#
_entry.id   AF-A0A2S3QF64-F1
#
_cell.length_a   1.000
_cell.length_b   1.000
_cell.length_c   1.000
_cell.angle_alpha   90.00
_cell.angle_beta   90.00
_cell.angle_gamma   90.00
#
_symmetry.space_group_name_H-M   'P 1'
#
loop_
_entity.id
_entity.type
_entity.pdbx_description
1 polymer ?
#
loop_
_entity_poly.entity_id
_entity_poly.type
_entity_poly.pdbx_seq_one_letter_code
_entity_poly.pdbx_strand_id
1 'polypeptide(L)'
;MRLGHNVSTILIKALGFGILIVGYALMVSAWVTRGIVSADRSGCLGPHITTAWGLSVLGMIAALLLISSVSSLIHTVMSAFLPHQSERLRWQIARTVAIVFLVGNALAGLIWTNPTLDLFVALHRPLRTEADLLILAMGFAGGVAWRTLWPKWAWLGLIISIIMTYMVLANTLSRHAWC
;
A
#
# COMPACT_ATOMS: atom_id res chain seq x y z
N MET A 1 14.20 -17.16 -28.97
CA MET A 1 13.07 -17.00 -28.03
C MET A 1 13.33 -16.11 -26.80
N ARG A 2 14.56 -15.68 -26.47
CA ARG A 2 14.83 -14.79 -25.31
C ARG A 2 14.39 -13.31 -25.48
N LEU A 3 14.32 -12.80 -26.71
CA LEU A 3 13.93 -11.40 -26.98
C LEU A 3 12.48 -11.08 -26.60
N GLY A 4 11.52 -11.96 -26.88
CA GLY A 4 10.10 -11.74 -26.56
C GLY A 4 9.80 -11.68 -25.06
N HIS A 5 10.52 -12.47 -24.25
CA HIS A 5 10.31 -12.49 -22.79
C HIS A 5 10.80 -11.20 -22.12
N ASN A 6 11.91 -10.62 -22.59
CA ASN A 6 12.46 -9.37 -22.06
C ASN A 6 11.54 -8.18 -22.38
N VAL A 7 11.00 -8.11 -23.60
CA VAL A 7 10.08 -7.03 -24.02
C VAL A 7 8.80 -7.04 -23.18
N SER A 8 8.19 -8.21 -22.97
CA SER A 8 6.98 -8.35 -22.13
C SER A 8 7.23 -7.90 -20.69
N THR A 9 8.39 -8.26 -20.12
CA THR A 9 8.73 -7.90 -18.73
C THR A 9 8.97 -6.40 -18.58
N ILE A 10 9.62 -5.75 -19.55
CA ILE A 10 9.84 -4.29 -19.55
C ILE A 10 8.49 -3.56 -19.66
N LEU A 11 7.60 -4.02 -20.53
CA LEU A 11 6.28 -3.42 -20.72
C LEU A 11 5.43 -3.49 -19.44
N ILE A 12 5.45 -4.64 -18.75
CA ILE A 12 4.73 -4.83 -17.48
C ILE A 12 5.26 -3.89 -16.39
N LYS A 13 6.59 -3.70 -16.30
CA LYS A 13 7.19 -2.77 -15.35
C LYS A 13 6.81 -1.33 -15.67
N ALA A 14 6.92 -0.93 -16.93
CA ALA A 14 6.53 0.41 -17.38
C ALA A 14 5.04 0.68 -17.11
N LEU A 15 4.17 -0.31 -17.36
CA LEU A 15 2.76 -0.25 -17.03
C LEU A 15 2.53 -0.11 -15.52
N GLY A 16 3.23 -0.90 -14.70
CA GLY A 16 3.12 -0.83 -13.23
C GLY A 16 3.53 0.55 -12.68
N PHE A 17 4.63 1.11 -13.18
CA PHE A 17 5.05 2.47 -12.84
C PHE A 17 4.06 3.54 -13.36
N GLY A 18 3.57 3.39 -14.58
CA GLY A 18 2.56 4.28 -15.15
C GLY A 18 1.26 4.30 -14.33
N ILE A 19 0.77 3.12 -13.92
CA ILE A 19 -0.39 2.98 -13.04
C ILE A 19 -0.14 3.66 -11.69
N LEU A 20 1.05 3.50 -11.11
CA LEU A 20 1.38 4.13 -9.83
C LEU A 20 1.38 5.66 -9.95
N ILE A 21 2.04 6.24 -10.96
CA ILE A 21 2.14 7.69 -11.14
C ILE A 21 0.77 8.29 -11.46
N VAL A 22 0.07 7.73 -12.45
CA VAL A 22 -1.24 8.23 -12.88
C VAL A 22 -2.27 8.02 -11.77
N GLY A 23 -2.26 6.85 -11.11
CA GLY A 23 -3.14 6.55 -9.99
C GLY A 23 -2.92 7.48 -8.81
N TYR A 24 -1.66 7.79 -8.46
CA TYR A 24 -1.33 8.75 -7.42
C TYR A 24 -1.87 10.13 -7.77
N ALA A 25 -1.55 10.64 -8.97
CA ALA A 25 -1.99 11.95 -9.44
C ALA A 25 -3.52 12.08 -9.47
N LEU A 26 -4.23 11.02 -9.85
CA LEU A 26 -5.69 10.97 -9.80
C LEU A 26 -6.21 10.98 -8.36
N MET A 27 -5.66 10.16 -7.46
CA MET A 27 -6.09 10.08 -6.07
C MET A 27 -5.93 11.40 -5.32
N VAL A 28 -4.81 12.11 -5.53
CA VAL A 28 -4.57 13.42 -4.90
C VAL A 28 -5.18 14.60 -5.67
N SER A 29 -5.87 14.35 -6.78
CA SER A 29 -6.46 15.41 -7.60
C SER A 29 -7.59 16.15 -6.90
N ALA A 30 -7.76 17.42 -7.24
CA ALA A 30 -8.88 18.23 -6.77
C ALA A 30 -10.24 17.68 -7.23
N TRP A 31 -10.29 16.89 -8.30
CA TRP A 31 -11.53 16.28 -8.78
C TRP A 31 -11.99 15.13 -7.89
N VAL A 32 -11.08 14.19 -7.56
CA VAL A 32 -11.38 13.09 -6.63
C VAL A 32 -11.67 13.63 -5.24
N THR A 33 -10.89 14.59 -4.74
CA THR A 33 -11.13 15.21 -3.44
C THR A 33 -12.53 15.84 -3.36
N ARG A 34 -12.95 16.59 -4.39
CA ARG A 34 -14.30 17.17 -4.45
C ARG A 34 -15.39 16.10 -4.53
N GLY A 35 -15.15 15.03 -5.30
CA GLY A 35 -16.05 13.88 -5.36
C GLY A 35 -16.29 13.26 -3.99
N ILE A 36 -15.21 13.00 -3.24
CA ILE A 36 -15.30 12.44 -1.87
C ILE A 36 -16.06 13.38 -0.94
N VAL A 37 -15.74 14.68 -0.92
CA VAL A 37 -16.44 15.68 -0.09
C VAL A 37 -17.93 15.77 -0.44
N SER A 38 -18.28 15.69 -1.73
CA SER A 38 -19.68 15.73 -2.17
C SER A 38 -20.46 14.46 -1.80
N ALA A 39 -19.78 13.32 -1.70
CA ALA A 39 -20.35 12.05 -1.28
C ALA A 39 -20.47 11.96 0.25
N ASP A 40 -19.53 12.54 0.99
CA ASP A 40 -19.51 12.63 2.45
C ASP A 40 -20.33 13.83 2.95
N ARG A 41 -21.65 13.79 2.69
CA ARG A 41 -22.58 14.87 3.06
C ARG A 41 -22.63 15.18 4.55
N SER A 42 -22.32 14.18 5.38
CA SER A 42 -22.34 14.25 6.84
C SER A 42 -20.97 14.57 7.44
N GLY A 43 -19.90 14.63 6.63
CA GLY A 43 -18.54 14.93 7.08
C GLY A 43 -17.93 13.85 7.99
N CYS A 44 -18.38 12.60 7.87
CA CYS A 44 -18.03 11.52 8.80
C CYS A 44 -16.68 10.89 8.54
N LEU A 45 -16.30 10.74 7.27
CA LEU A 45 -15.06 10.05 6.88
C LEU A 45 -13.94 11.06 6.64
N GLY A 46 -14.25 12.26 6.19
CA GLY A 46 -13.23 13.20 5.76
C GLY A 46 -12.53 12.72 4.47
N PRO A 47 -12.03 13.65 3.65
CA PRO A 47 -11.44 13.30 2.36
C PRO A 47 -10.10 12.56 2.48
N HIS A 48 -9.37 12.76 3.58
CA HIS A 48 -8.01 12.24 3.74
C HIS A 48 -7.99 10.73 4.03
N ILE A 49 -8.85 10.21 4.91
CA ILE A 49 -8.92 8.75 5.18
C ILE A 49 -9.25 7.93 3.92
N THR A 50 -10.13 8.46 3.07
CA THR A 50 -10.54 7.80 1.82
C THR A 50 -9.39 7.81 0.81
N THR A 51 -8.67 8.94 0.74
CA THR A 51 -7.46 9.07 -0.10
C THR A 51 -6.36 8.13 0.40
N ALA A 52 -6.11 8.08 1.71
CA ALA A 52 -5.15 7.20 2.35
C ALA A 52 -5.43 5.71 2.05
N TRP A 53 -6.69 5.31 2.11
CA TRP A 53 -7.10 3.96 1.72
C TRP A 53 -6.80 3.67 0.24
N GLY A 54 -7.21 4.56 -0.65
CA GLY A 54 -6.95 4.43 -2.09
C GLY A 54 -5.45 4.34 -2.42
N LEU A 55 -4.63 5.17 -1.78
CA LEU A 55 -3.17 5.17 -1.94
C LEU A 55 -2.53 3.88 -1.42
N SER A 56 -3.00 3.36 -0.28
CA SER A 56 -2.53 2.08 0.26
C SER A 56 -2.80 0.93 -0.73
N VAL A 57 -4.04 0.85 -1.25
CA VAL A 57 -4.43 -0.16 -2.24
C VAL A 57 -3.64 -0.02 -3.54
N LEU A 58 -3.46 1.21 -4.03
CA LEU A 58 -2.67 1.49 -5.23
C LEU A 58 -1.22 1.03 -5.07
N GLY A 59 -0.60 1.32 -3.92
CA GLY A 59 0.76 0.87 -3.61
C GLY A 59 0.86 -0.65 -3.62
N MET A 60 -0.09 -1.34 -3.00
CA MET A 60 -0.14 -2.81 -3.00
C MET A 60 -0.28 -3.38 -4.41
N ILE A 61 -1.18 -2.84 -5.23
CA ILE A 61 -1.37 -3.27 -6.63
C ILE A 61 -0.06 -3.09 -7.41
N ALA A 62 0.60 -1.94 -7.27
CA ALA A 62 1.87 -1.69 -7.95
C ALA A 62 2.96 -2.70 -7.55
N ALA A 63 3.07 -3.03 -6.26
CA ALA A 63 4.01 -4.05 -5.79
C ALA A 63 3.70 -5.45 -6.38
N LEU A 64 2.41 -5.80 -6.50
CA LEU A 64 1.98 -7.06 -7.10
C LEU A 64 2.18 -7.09 -8.63
N LEU A 65 2.09 -5.96 -9.33
CA LEU A 65 2.43 -5.90 -10.76
C LEU A 65 3.94 -6.04 -11.00
N LEU A 66 4.77 -5.65 -10.02
CA LEU A 66 6.23 -5.68 -10.09
C LEU A 66 6.86 -6.96 -9.49
N ILE A 67 6.09 -8.06 -9.38
CA ILE A 67 6.43 -9.33 -8.69
C ILE A 67 7.84 -9.89 -9.01
N SER A 68 8.26 -9.89 -10.28
CA SER A 68 9.55 -10.44 -10.68
C SER A 68 10.73 -9.58 -10.19
N SER A 69 10.55 -8.27 -10.16
CA SER A 69 11.52 -7.32 -9.61
C SER A 69 11.58 -7.42 -8.09
N VAL A 70 10.42 -7.56 -7.43
CA VAL A 70 10.36 -7.68 -5.97
C VAL A 70 11.08 -8.94 -5.47
N SER A 71 10.89 -10.07 -6.14
CA SER A 71 11.52 -11.33 -5.72
C SER A 71 13.06 -11.29 -5.84
N SER A 72 13.56 -10.68 -6.93
CA SER A 72 15.01 -10.49 -7.13
C SER A 72 15.60 -9.45 -6.17
N LEU A 73 14.85 -8.39 -5.86
CA LEU A 73 15.22 -7.40 -4.85
C LEU A 73 15.37 -8.05 -3.48
N ILE A 74 14.38 -8.84 -3.04
CA ILE A 74 14.45 -9.55 -1.75
C ILE A 74 15.68 -10.44 -1.69
N HIS A 75 15.94 -11.24 -2.73
CA HIS A 75 17.13 -12.08 -2.76
C HIS A 75 18.42 -11.25 -2.66
N THR A 76 18.52 -10.16 -3.42
CA THR A 76 19.70 -9.27 -3.43
C THR A 76 19.92 -8.64 -2.06
N VAL A 77 18.88 -8.05 -1.47
CA VAL A 77 18.92 -7.43 -0.15
C VAL A 77 19.30 -8.47 0.91
N MET A 78 18.63 -9.63 0.93
CA MET A 78 18.93 -10.68 1.91
C MET A 78 20.35 -11.25 1.74
N SER A 79 20.87 -11.34 0.51
CA SER A 79 22.25 -11.75 0.27
C SER A 79 23.28 -10.71 0.72
N ALA A 80 22.95 -9.42 0.64
CA ALA A 80 23.82 -8.35 1.10
C ALA A 80 23.88 -8.30 2.64
N PHE A 81 22.73 -8.47 3.32
CA PHE A 81 22.66 -8.44 4.78
C PHE A 81 23.08 -9.75 5.46
N LEU A 82 22.88 -10.90 4.82
CA LEU A 82 23.18 -12.23 5.39
C LEU A 82 24.03 -13.10 4.44
N PRO A 83 25.24 -12.65 4.04
CA PRO A 83 26.03 -13.25 2.96
C PRO A 83 26.50 -14.68 3.22
N HIS A 84 26.63 -15.10 4.48
CA HIS A 84 27.13 -16.43 4.85
C HIS A 84 26.02 -17.43 5.20
N GLN A 85 24.76 -16.99 5.21
CA GLN A 85 23.65 -17.85 5.61
C GLN A 85 23.10 -18.66 4.44
N SER A 86 22.56 -19.84 4.73
CA SER A 86 21.88 -20.68 3.75
C SER A 86 20.67 -19.97 3.13
N GLU A 87 20.37 -20.26 1.86
CA GLU A 87 19.23 -19.66 1.14
C GLU A 87 17.90 -19.89 1.89
N ARG A 88 17.73 -21.08 2.48
CA ARG A 88 16.55 -21.44 3.27
C ARG A 88 16.38 -20.52 4.48
N LEU A 89 17.46 -20.23 5.21
CA LEU A 89 17.42 -19.35 6.38
C LEU A 89 17.14 -17.89 5.97
N ARG A 90 17.75 -17.42 4.86
CA ARG A 90 17.46 -16.08 4.31
C ARG A 90 15.98 -15.90 3.98
N TRP A 91 15.36 -16.90 3.36
CA TRP A 91 13.93 -16.87 3.06
C TRP A 91 13.03 -16.94 4.31
N GLN A 92 13.44 -17.70 5.33
CA GLN A 92 12.73 -17.71 6.61
C GLN A 92 12.76 -16.32 7.27
N ILE A 93 13.93 -15.69 7.31
CA ILE A 93 14.08 -14.34 7.88
C ILE A 93 13.27 -13.32 7.07
N ALA A 94 13.34 -13.37 5.74
CA ALA A 94 12.55 -12.49 4.87
C ALA A 94 11.03 -12.60 5.15
N ARG A 95 10.52 -13.81 5.41
CA ARG A 95 9.12 -14.02 5.81
C ARG A 95 8.82 -13.45 7.19
N THR A 96 9.70 -13.63 8.17
CA THR A 96 9.52 -13.02 9.49
C THR A 96 9.48 -11.49 9.39
N VAL A 97 10.40 -10.89 8.64
CA VAL A 97 10.42 -9.45 8.37
C VAL A 97 9.13 -9.00 7.67
N ALA A 98 8.63 -9.77 6.70
CA ALA A 98 7.36 -9.48 6.03
C ALA A 98 6.16 -9.50 7.00
N ILE A 99 6.10 -10.44 7.95
CA ILE A 99 5.05 -10.48 8.98
C ILE A 99 5.15 -9.24 9.87
N VAL A 100 6.34 -8.92 10.37
CA VAL A 100 6.57 -7.74 11.21
C VAL A 100 6.17 -6.47 10.46
N PHE A 101 6.49 -6.37 9.18
CA PHE A 101 6.07 -5.25 8.34
C PHE A 101 4.55 -5.18 8.17
N LEU A 102 3.86 -6.29 7.91
CA LEU A 102 2.39 -6.28 7.79
C LEU A 102 1.72 -5.87 9.10
N VAL A 103 2.17 -6.39 10.23
CA VAL A 103 1.65 -6.02 11.56
C VAL A 103 1.95 -4.55 11.84
N GLY A 104 3.19 -4.11 11.62
CA GLY A 104 3.59 -2.71 11.80
C GLY A 104 2.80 -1.75 10.91
N ASN A 105 2.54 -2.14 9.66
CA ASN A 105 1.72 -1.38 8.72
C ASN A 105 0.26 -1.27 9.19
N ALA A 106 -0.31 -2.37 9.68
CA ALA A 106 -1.66 -2.36 10.26
C ALA A 106 -1.75 -1.46 11.51
N LEU A 107 -0.74 -1.51 12.39
CA LEU A 107 -0.66 -0.65 13.58
C LEU A 107 -0.48 0.82 13.22
N ALA A 108 0.38 1.14 12.26
CA ALA A 108 0.53 2.50 11.75
C ALA A 108 -0.76 2.99 11.08
N GLY A 109 -1.55 2.11 10.46
CA GLY A 109 -2.90 2.39 9.98
C GLY A 109 -3.83 2.94 11.06
N LEU A 110 -3.69 2.49 12.32
CA LEU A 110 -4.51 2.98 13.44
C LEU A 110 -4.23 4.44 13.78
N ILE A 111 -3.02 4.95 13.51
CA ILE A 111 -2.67 6.35 13.74
C ILE A 111 -3.61 7.27 12.96
N TRP A 112 -3.96 6.88 11.74
CA TRP A 112 -4.87 7.62 10.85
C TRP A 112 -6.35 7.52 11.25
N THR A 113 -6.69 6.67 12.22
CA THR A 113 -8.07 6.63 12.76
C THR A 113 -8.33 7.74 13.80
N ASN A 114 -7.29 8.48 14.21
CA ASN A 114 -7.43 9.63 15.09
C ASN A 114 -7.90 10.86 14.28
N PRO A 115 -9.12 11.37 14.49
CA PRO A 115 -9.69 12.45 13.69
C PRO A 115 -8.94 13.78 13.85
N THR A 116 -8.36 14.04 15.02
CA THR A 116 -7.59 15.27 15.28
C THR A 116 -6.30 15.29 14.47
N LEU A 117 -5.60 14.16 14.41
CA LEU A 117 -4.37 14.04 13.63
C LEU A 117 -4.67 14.08 12.12
N ASP A 118 -5.72 13.39 11.67
CA ASP A 118 -6.16 13.39 10.28
C ASP A 118 -6.50 14.81 9.80
N LEU A 119 -7.28 15.56 10.59
CA LEU A 119 -7.62 16.95 10.29
C LEU A 119 -6.38 17.86 10.28
N PHE A 120 -5.47 17.68 11.24
CA PHE A 120 -4.21 18.44 11.27
C PHE A 120 -3.40 18.21 10.00
N VAL A 121 -3.19 16.96 9.59
CA VAL A 121 -2.49 16.63 8.34
C VAL A 121 -3.22 17.20 7.13
N ALA A 122 -4.56 17.10 7.08
CA ALA A 122 -5.37 17.60 5.97
C ALA A 122 -5.24 19.13 5.75
N LEU A 123 -5.07 19.90 6.84
CA LEU A 123 -4.92 21.36 6.79
C LEU A 123 -3.50 21.82 6.40
N HIS A 124 -2.48 20.98 6.59
CA HIS A 124 -1.08 21.32 6.32
C HIS A 124 -0.61 20.70 4.99
N ARG A 125 -0.70 21.45 3.89
CA ARG A 125 -0.35 20.98 2.53
C ARG A 125 0.96 20.19 2.40
N PRO A 126 2.12 20.66 2.90
CA PRO A 126 3.37 19.89 2.76
C PRO A 126 3.31 18.56 3.53
N LEU A 127 2.79 18.59 4.76
CA LEU A 127 2.64 17.40 5.60
C LEU A 127 1.67 16.39 4.98
N ARG A 128 0.60 16.86 4.33
CA ARG A 128 -0.32 16.02 3.59
C ARG A 128 0.37 15.28 2.45
N THR A 129 1.18 15.96 1.66
CA THR A 129 1.92 15.32 0.55
C THR A 129 2.90 14.27 1.07
N GLU A 130 3.61 14.57 2.16
CA GLU A 130 4.50 13.59 2.82
C GLU A 130 3.73 12.38 3.34
N ALA A 131 2.59 12.60 4.00
CA ALA A 131 1.71 11.55 4.48
C ALA A 131 1.20 10.67 3.32
N ASP A 132 0.71 11.27 2.24
CA ASP A 132 0.23 10.56 1.04
C ASP A 132 1.33 9.67 0.44
N LEU A 133 2.56 10.17 0.33
CA LEU A 133 3.70 9.40 -0.17
C LEU A 133 4.10 8.27 0.79
N LEU A 134 4.09 8.51 2.11
CA LEU A 134 4.35 7.49 3.11
C LEU A 134 3.30 6.38 3.06
N ILE A 135 2.02 6.73 2.94
CA ILE A 135 0.91 5.78 2.84
C ILE A 135 1.03 4.95 1.55
N LEU A 136 1.36 5.58 0.42
CA LEU A 136 1.63 4.86 -0.83
C LEU A 136 2.79 3.87 -0.68
N ALA A 137 3.89 4.29 -0.04
CA ALA A 137 5.06 3.45 0.23
C ALA A 137 4.73 2.30 1.18
N MET A 138 3.91 2.54 2.21
CA MET A 138 3.40 1.54 3.14
C MET A 138 2.53 0.50 2.42
N GLY A 139 1.64 0.95 1.52
CA GLY A 139 0.88 0.07 0.62
C GLY A 139 1.80 -0.81 -0.23
N PHE A 140 2.81 -0.20 -0.85
CA PHE A 140 3.80 -0.93 -1.64
C PHE A 140 4.54 -1.99 -0.80
N ALA A 141 5.03 -1.62 0.38
CA ALA A 141 5.68 -2.54 1.31
C ALA A 141 4.73 -3.69 1.75
N GLY A 142 3.45 -3.38 1.97
CA GLY A 142 2.42 -4.39 2.25
C GLY A 142 2.26 -5.40 1.11
N GLY A 143 2.24 -4.94 -0.13
CA GLY A 143 2.20 -5.82 -1.31
C GLY A 143 3.46 -6.68 -1.44
N VAL A 144 4.64 -6.13 -1.17
CA VAL A 144 5.91 -6.87 -1.11
C VAL A 144 5.87 -7.95 -0.03
N ALA A 145 5.35 -7.61 1.15
CA ALA A 145 5.25 -8.53 2.27
C ALA A 145 4.30 -9.71 1.97
N TRP A 146 3.11 -9.43 1.42
CA TRP A 146 2.20 -10.49 0.97
C TRP A 146 2.82 -11.37 -0.09
N ARG A 147 3.60 -10.79 -1.02
CA ARG A 147 4.29 -11.56 -2.05
C ARG A 147 5.39 -12.45 -1.47
N THR A 148 6.03 -12.01 -0.39
CA THR A 148 7.07 -12.77 0.33
C THR A 148 6.46 -13.95 1.07
N LEU A 149 5.28 -13.76 1.67
CA LEU A 149 4.57 -14.79 2.42
C LEU A 149 3.87 -15.80 1.52
N TRP A 150 3.14 -15.33 0.52
CA TRP A 150 2.36 -16.16 -0.39
C TRP A 150 2.68 -15.87 -1.87
N PRO A 151 3.79 -16.41 -2.40
CA PRO A 151 4.21 -16.19 -3.77
C PRO A 151 3.16 -16.42 -4.85
N LYS A 152 2.36 -17.48 -4.69
CA LYS A 152 1.32 -17.90 -5.66
C LYS A 152 -0.03 -17.22 -5.40
N TRP A 153 -0.26 -16.76 -4.18
CA TRP A 153 -1.57 -16.27 -3.71
C TRP A 153 -1.50 -14.85 -3.15
N ALA A 154 -0.49 -14.07 -3.53
CA ALA A 154 -0.26 -12.73 -3.00
C ALA A 154 -1.45 -11.79 -3.27
N TRP A 155 -2.21 -12.05 -4.34
CA TRP A 155 -3.45 -11.36 -4.66
C TRP A 155 -4.56 -11.60 -3.62
N LEU A 156 -4.59 -12.75 -2.93
CA LEU A 156 -5.50 -12.96 -1.79
C LEU A 156 -5.13 -12.02 -0.63
N GLY A 157 -3.84 -11.74 -0.46
CA GLY A 157 -3.37 -10.75 0.51
C GLY A 157 -3.95 -9.35 0.26
N LEU A 158 -4.07 -8.94 -1.01
CA LEU A 158 -4.74 -7.69 -1.39
C LEU A 158 -6.21 -7.70 -0.96
N ILE A 159 -6.93 -8.79 -1.21
CA ILE A 159 -8.34 -8.93 -0.84
C ILE A 159 -8.50 -8.87 0.69
N ILE A 160 -7.65 -9.59 1.43
CA ILE A 160 -7.66 -9.58 2.90
C ILE A 160 -7.40 -8.17 3.42
N SER A 161 -6.39 -7.47 2.90
CA SER A 161 -6.09 -6.08 3.31
C SER A 161 -7.27 -5.14 3.01
N ILE A 162 -7.92 -5.25 1.86
CA ILE A 162 -9.11 -4.47 1.53
C ILE A 162 -10.24 -4.74 2.53
N ILE A 163 -10.53 -6.01 2.83
CA ILE A 163 -11.58 -6.39 3.79
C ILE A 163 -11.26 -5.85 5.18
N MET A 164 -10.03 -6.01 5.66
CA MET A 164 -9.62 -5.53 6.98
C MET A 164 -9.75 -4.01 7.08
N THR A 165 -9.29 -3.26 6.08
CA THR A 165 -9.41 -1.80 6.13
C THR A 165 -10.86 -1.35 5.99
N TYR A 166 -11.67 -2.04 5.19
CA TYR A 166 -13.11 -1.79 5.12
C TYR A 166 -13.80 -2.02 6.47
N MET A 167 -13.44 -3.08 7.21
CA MET A 167 -13.96 -3.31 8.57
C MET A 167 -13.59 -2.20 9.54
N VAL A 168 -12.36 -1.67 9.45
CA VAL A 168 -11.93 -0.52 10.25
C VAL A 168 -12.76 0.73 9.90
N LEU A 169 -12.91 1.03 8.60
CA LEU A 169 -13.73 2.14 8.13
C LEU A 169 -15.19 2.00 8.59
N ALA A 170 -15.79 0.82 8.41
CA ALA A 170 -17.16 0.52 8.83
C ALA A 170 -17.34 0.62 10.35
N ASN A 171 -16.34 0.22 11.15
CA ASN A 171 -16.37 0.35 12.61
C ASN A 171 -16.19 1.81 13.06
N THR A 172 -15.35 2.60 12.37
CA THR A 172 -15.23 4.03 12.62
C THR A 172 -16.55 4.74 12.31
N LEU A 173 -17.17 4.41 11.18
CA LEU A 173 -18.49 4.91 10.78
C LEU A 173 -19.60 4.51 11.74
N SER A 174 -19.62 3.26 12.21
CA SER A 174 -20.67 2.79 13.14
C SER A 174 -20.53 3.40 14.53
N ARG A 175 -19.30 3.70 14.99
CA ARG A 175 -19.06 4.44 16.24
C ARG A 175 -19.37 5.93 16.12
N HIS A 176 -19.28 6.49 14.91
CA HIS A 176 -19.68 7.85 14.56
C HIS A 176 -21.04 7.87 13.86
N ALA A 177 -21.92 6.91 14.13
CA ALA A 177 -23.26 6.81 13.53
C ALA A 177 -24.17 8.03 13.83
N TRP A 178 -23.65 9.02 14.56
CA TRP A 178 -24.31 10.24 15.05
C TRP A 178 -23.60 11.51 14.55
N CYS A 179 -22.75 11.41 13.54
CA CYS A 179 -22.50 12.53 12.64
C CYS A 179 -23.71 12.74 11.73
#